data_AF-A0A945W182-F1
#
_entry.id   AF-A0A945W182-F1
#
_cell.length_a   1.000
_cell.length_b   1.000
_cell.length_c   1.000
_cell.angle_alpha   90.00
_cell.angle_beta   90.00
_cell.angle_gamma   90.00
#
_symmetry.space_group_name_H-M   'P 1'
#
loop_
_entity.id
_entity.type
_entity.pdbx_description
1 polymer ?
#
loop_
_entity_poly.entity_id
_entity_poly.type
_entity_poly.pdbx_seq_one_letter_code
_entity_poly.pdbx_strand_id
1 'polypeptide(L)'
;MMDNFTVYIAIPLMFLAIVFLFFAVVYKNSQVKMYYRKWQEVIKSYNNMKEYYNQRVERQKRNDRLNTEWRNKRAEKAEAKGYKYNHLVSTIPNTKENRAIVAQLNKMMKLSESKYRLIIKYRKPKDGYSNYQFNSHVRQEDALLFSVYLRNKVYEN
;
A
#
# COMPACT_ATOMS: atom_id res chain seq x y z
N MET A 1 -71.05 56.38 6.61
CA MET A 1 -70.13 56.47 7.76
C MET A 1 -69.79 55.03 8.14
N MET A 2 -68.51 54.68 8.32
CA MET A 2 -68.19 53.37 8.90
C MET A 2 -68.52 53.41 10.40
N ASP A 3 -69.17 52.36 10.92
CA ASP A 3 -69.51 52.27 12.34
C ASP A 3 -68.23 52.21 13.17
N ASN A 4 -68.17 52.97 14.26
CA ASN A 4 -67.01 53.03 15.15
C ASN A 4 -66.56 51.64 15.61
N PHE A 5 -67.51 50.71 15.77
CA PHE A 5 -67.24 49.31 16.12
C PHE A 5 -66.32 48.60 15.11
N THR A 6 -66.53 48.82 13.81
CA THR A 6 -65.69 48.25 12.75
C THR A 6 -64.26 48.78 12.84
N VAL A 7 -64.09 50.07 13.14
CA VAL A 7 -62.77 50.70 13.31
C VAL A 7 -62.03 50.13 14.53
N TYR A 8 -62.73 49.94 15.65
CA TYR A 8 -62.15 49.38 16.89
C TYR A 8 -61.65 47.95 16.73
N ILE A 9 -62.24 47.14 15.85
CA ILE A 9 -61.81 45.77 15.57
C ILE A 9 -60.74 45.72 14.48
N ALA A 10 -60.87 46.56 13.44
CA ALA A 10 -59.95 46.55 12.31
C ALA A 10 -58.51 46.94 12.70
N ILE A 11 -58.34 47.90 13.61
CA ILE A 11 -57.00 48.38 14.02
C ILE A 11 -56.19 47.27 14.73
N PRO A 12 -56.69 46.57 15.77
CA PRO A 12 -55.99 45.45 16.38
C PRO A 12 -55.68 44.31 15.40
N LEU A 13 -56.62 43.98 14.50
CA LEU A 13 -56.40 42.93 13.50
C LEU A 13 -55.29 43.29 12.50
N MET A 14 -55.25 44.54 12.04
CA MET A 14 -54.14 45.01 11.21
C MET A 14 -52.81 44.96 11.96
N PHE A 15 -52.79 45.34 13.24
CA PHE A 15 -51.57 45.28 14.04
C PHE A 15 -51.07 43.83 14.20
N LEU A 16 -51.97 42.88 14.49
CA LEU A 16 -51.63 41.45 14.56
C LEU A 16 -51.09 40.92 13.23
N ALA A 17 -51.70 41.32 12.10
CA ALA A 17 -51.23 40.92 10.77
C ALA A 17 -49.81 41.45 10.48
N ILE A 18 -49.50 42.70 10.86
CA ILE A 18 -48.17 43.28 10.70
C ILE A 18 -47.13 42.54 11.55
N VAL A 19 -47.46 42.24 12.82
CA VAL A 19 -46.56 41.48 13.72
C VAL A 19 -46.31 40.08 13.16
N PHE A 20 -47.35 39.39 12.68
CA PHE A 20 -47.21 38.07 12.05
C PHE A 20 -46.31 38.11 10.81
N LEU A 21 -46.51 39.09 9.92
CA LEU A 21 -45.67 39.28 8.72
C LEU A 21 -44.21 39.56 9.11
N PHE A 22 -43.97 40.38 10.13
CA PHE A 22 -42.62 40.64 10.63
C PHE A 22 -41.93 39.36 11.12
N PHE A 23 -42.61 38.56 11.95
CA PHE A 23 -42.06 37.28 12.43
C PHE A 23 -41.83 36.28 11.30
N ALA A 24 -42.70 36.21 10.30
CA ALA A 24 -42.53 35.35 9.13
C ALA A 24 -41.28 35.71 8.32
N VAL A 25 -41.01 37.00 8.11
CA VAL A 25 -39.80 37.50 7.43
C VAL A 25 -38.54 37.19 8.25
N VAL A 26 -38.57 37.49 9.56
CA VAL A 26 -37.44 37.20 10.46
C VAL A 26 -37.13 35.71 10.50
N TYR A 27 -38.16 34.85 10.60
CA TYR A 27 -38.02 33.40 10.61
C TYR A 27 -37.42 32.89 9.29
N LYS A 28 -37.93 33.35 8.13
CA LYS A 28 -37.38 32.99 6.82
C LYS A 28 -35.91 33.41 6.70
N ASN A 29 -35.55 34.62 7.13
CA ASN A 29 -34.17 35.10 7.12
C ASN A 29 -33.26 34.28 8.05
N SER A 30 -33.75 33.89 9.23
CA SER A 30 -33.03 33.04 10.17
C SER A 30 -32.75 31.65 9.57
N GLN A 31 -33.76 31.04 8.96
CA GLN A 31 -33.63 29.76 8.25
C GLN A 31 -32.61 29.86 7.12
N VAL A 32 -32.70 30.88 6.26
CA VAL A 32 -31.74 31.12 5.17
C VAL A 32 -30.30 31.23 5.70
N LYS A 33 -30.08 31.98 6.78
CA LYS A 33 -28.77 32.12 7.41
C LYS A 33 -28.25 30.80 7.98
N MET A 34 -29.11 29.99 8.57
CA MET A 34 -28.76 28.65 9.06
C MET A 34 -28.37 27.73 7.90
N TYR A 35 -29.15 27.67 6.83
CA TYR A 35 -28.82 26.86 5.65
C TYR A 35 -27.51 27.30 5.01
N TYR A 36 -27.27 28.61 4.90
CA TYR A 36 -26.00 29.14 4.39
C TYR A 36 -24.80 28.68 5.24
N ARG A 37 -24.90 28.75 6.57
CA ARG A 37 -23.85 28.25 7.48
C ARG A 37 -23.59 26.74 7.29
N LYS A 38 -24.65 25.93 7.25
CA LYS A 38 -24.51 24.49 6.97
C LYS A 38 -23.84 24.23 5.63
N TRP A 39 -24.16 25.02 4.60
CA TRP A 39 -23.55 24.89 3.28
C TRP A 39 -22.06 25.25 3.29
N GLN A 40 -21.66 26.28 4.04
CA GLN A 40 -20.25 26.63 4.25
C GLN A 40 -19.48 25.52 4.99
N GLU A 41 -20.08 24.89 6.00
CA GLU A 41 -19.48 23.74 6.69
C GLU A 41 -19.28 22.54 5.75
N VAL A 42 -20.25 22.27 4.86
CA VAL A 42 -20.13 21.21 3.85
C VAL A 42 -18.97 21.51 2.88
N ILE A 43 -18.85 22.74 2.38
CA ILE A 43 -17.72 23.12 1.51
C ILE A 43 -16.39 22.95 2.24
N LYS A 44 -16.29 23.42 3.48
CA LYS A 44 -15.07 23.30 4.28
C LYS A 44 -14.70 21.83 4.48
N SER A 45 -15.67 20.98 4.81
CA SER A 45 -15.49 19.54 4.95
C SER A 45 -15.00 18.89 3.65
N TYR A 46 -15.61 19.25 2.51
CA TYR A 46 -15.20 18.76 1.19
C TYR A 46 -13.75 19.16 0.86
N ASN A 47 -13.37 20.42 1.09
CA ASN A 47 -12.01 20.89 0.84
C ASN A 47 -10.98 20.17 1.71
N ASN A 48 -11.27 19.98 3.00
CA ASN A 48 -10.40 19.23 3.91
C ASN A 48 -10.23 17.77 3.46
N MET A 49 -11.33 17.11 3.03
CA MET A 49 -11.30 15.74 2.53
C MET A 49 -10.47 15.63 1.24
N LYS A 50 -10.64 16.59 0.32
CA LYS A 50 -9.88 16.67 -0.93
C LYS A 50 -8.39 16.85 -0.66
N GLU A 51 -8.02 17.72 0.28
CA GLU A 51 -6.64 17.92 0.68
C GLU A 51 -6.04 16.65 1.29
N TYR A 52 -6.75 16.01 2.22
CA TYR A 52 -6.33 14.75 2.82
C TYR A 52 -6.08 13.65 1.76
N TYR A 53 -6.98 13.51 0.79
CA TYR A 53 -6.83 12.55 -0.30
C TYR A 53 -5.57 12.85 -1.14
N ASN A 54 -5.34 14.11 -1.50
CA ASN A 54 -4.16 14.52 -2.25
C ASN A 54 -2.87 14.22 -1.48
N GLN A 55 -2.83 14.51 -0.17
CA GLN A 55 -1.69 14.17 0.68
C GLN A 55 -1.42 12.66 0.71
N ARG A 56 -2.48 11.83 0.75
CA ARG A 56 -2.34 10.36 0.73
C ARG A 56 -1.78 9.87 -0.61
N VAL A 57 -2.25 10.40 -1.74
CA VAL A 57 -1.75 10.06 -3.08
C VAL A 57 -0.27 10.44 -3.22
N GLU A 58 0.12 11.63 -2.78
CA GLU A 58 1.52 12.06 -2.84
C GLU A 58 2.44 11.24 -1.94
N ARG A 59 1.96 10.82 -0.76
CA ARG A 59 2.68 9.88 0.11
C ARG A 59 2.90 8.54 -0.60
N GLN A 60 1.89 8.01 -1.28
CA GLN A 60 2.00 6.76 -2.03
C GLN A 60 3.05 6.89 -3.15
N LYS A 61 2.97 7.92 -3.98
CA LYS A 61 3.95 8.19 -5.04
C LYS A 61 5.38 8.35 -4.49
N ARG A 62 5.55 8.97 -3.33
CA ARG A 62 6.85 9.09 -2.67
C ARG A 62 7.39 7.73 -2.25
N ASN A 63 6.55 6.90 -1.63
CA ASN A 63 6.94 5.56 -1.22
C ASN A 63 7.30 4.68 -2.43
N ASP A 64 6.56 4.79 -3.53
CA ASP A 64 6.84 4.04 -4.76
C ASP A 64 8.16 4.48 -5.41
N ARG A 65 8.47 5.78 -5.40
CA ARG A 65 9.78 6.32 -5.82
C ARG A 65 10.90 5.80 -4.94
N LEU A 66 10.77 5.90 -3.62
CA LEU A 66 11.78 5.41 -2.67
C LEU A 66 12.01 3.90 -2.82
N ASN A 67 10.95 3.11 -2.99
CA ASN A 67 11.06 1.67 -3.23
C ASN A 67 11.81 1.37 -4.54
N THR A 68 11.50 2.12 -5.61
CA THR A 68 12.20 2.00 -6.89
C THR A 68 13.69 2.36 -6.76
N GLU A 69 14.02 3.47 -6.10
CA GLU A 69 15.41 3.86 -5.84
C GLU A 69 16.16 2.82 -5.01
N TRP A 70 15.54 2.29 -3.95
CA TRP A 70 16.12 1.22 -3.14
C TRP A 70 16.39 -0.04 -3.96
N ARG A 71 15.48 -0.42 -4.86
CA ARG A 71 15.65 -1.56 -5.77
C ARG A 71 16.81 -1.32 -6.74
N ASN A 72 16.88 -0.13 -7.35
CA ASN A 72 17.95 0.22 -8.29
C ASN A 72 19.30 0.25 -7.59
N LYS A 73 19.42 0.91 -6.44
CA LYS A 73 20.66 0.92 -5.62
C LYS A 73 21.10 -0.49 -5.23
N ARG A 74 20.16 -1.39 -4.88
CA ARG A 74 20.49 -2.80 -4.60
C ARG A 74 20.95 -3.54 -5.86
N ALA A 75 20.33 -3.28 -7.00
CA ALA A 75 20.72 -3.87 -8.29
C ALA A 75 22.12 -3.39 -8.72
N GLU A 76 22.40 -2.09 -8.67
CA GLU A 76 23.71 -1.50 -8.94
C GLU A 76 24.77 -2.07 -8.00
N LYS A 77 24.49 -2.15 -6.70
CA LYS A 77 25.41 -2.77 -5.73
C LYS A 77 25.62 -4.26 -5.99
N ALA A 78 24.60 -4.97 -6.51
CA ALA A 78 24.74 -6.37 -6.91
C ALA A 78 25.57 -6.49 -8.19
N GLU A 79 25.34 -5.65 -9.19
CA GLU A 79 26.07 -5.61 -10.45
C GLU A 79 27.54 -5.22 -10.26
N ALA A 80 27.82 -4.19 -9.45
CA ALA A 80 29.17 -3.79 -9.05
C ALA A 80 29.93 -4.90 -8.31
N LYS A 81 29.20 -5.85 -7.69
CA LYS A 81 29.77 -7.05 -7.06
C LYS A 81 29.76 -8.28 -7.97
N GLY A 82 29.35 -8.15 -9.24
CA GLY A 82 29.30 -9.24 -10.22
C GLY A 82 28.14 -10.23 -10.02
N TYR A 83 27.13 -9.89 -9.22
CA TYR A 83 26.05 -10.80 -8.80
C TYR A 83 24.86 -10.89 -9.77
N LYS A 84 25.06 -10.69 -11.09
CA LYS A 84 23.94 -10.65 -12.05
C LYS A 84 23.22 -12.00 -12.17
N TYR A 85 23.92 -13.11 -11.92
CA TYR A 85 23.34 -14.44 -11.68
C TYR A 85 24.23 -15.22 -10.69
N ASN A 86 23.87 -15.26 -9.39
CA ASN A 86 24.71 -15.93 -8.38
C ASN A 86 24.74 -17.46 -8.46
N HIS A 87 23.99 -18.06 -9.38
CA HIS A 87 23.98 -19.49 -9.59
C HIS A 87 24.96 -19.86 -10.71
N LEU A 88 25.77 -20.89 -10.48
CA LEU A 88 26.60 -21.51 -11.51
C LEU A 88 25.74 -22.22 -12.55
N VAL A 89 24.70 -22.92 -12.08
CA VAL A 89 23.75 -23.67 -12.91
C VAL A 89 22.36 -23.59 -12.25
N SER A 90 21.33 -23.33 -13.06
CA SER A 90 19.93 -23.30 -12.62
C SER A 90 19.15 -24.55 -13.09
N THR A 91 17.93 -24.69 -12.59
CA THR A 91 16.92 -25.64 -13.12
C THR A 91 17.35 -27.11 -13.16
N ILE A 92 18.15 -27.56 -12.19
CA ILE A 92 18.57 -28.97 -12.07
C ILE A 92 17.43 -29.77 -11.43
N PRO A 93 17.03 -30.94 -11.98
CA PRO A 93 16.06 -31.83 -11.33
C PRO A 93 16.47 -32.24 -9.92
N ASN A 94 15.55 -32.18 -8.96
CA ASN A 94 15.81 -32.48 -7.55
C ASN A 94 15.83 -33.99 -7.24
N THR A 95 16.76 -34.72 -7.86
CA THR A 95 16.97 -36.15 -7.63
C THR A 95 18.06 -36.41 -6.58
N LYS A 96 18.09 -37.62 -6.00
CA LYS A 96 19.13 -37.99 -5.02
C LYS A 96 20.51 -37.99 -5.65
N GLU A 97 20.58 -38.44 -6.90
CA GLU A 97 21.79 -38.56 -7.72
C GLU A 97 22.39 -37.19 -7.97
N ASN A 98 21.58 -36.21 -8.40
CA ASN A 98 22.04 -34.85 -8.65
C ASN A 98 22.52 -34.16 -7.37
N ARG A 99 21.86 -34.41 -6.22
CA ARG A 99 22.33 -33.89 -4.93
C ARG A 99 23.64 -34.54 -4.49
N ALA A 100 23.81 -35.84 -4.74
CA ALA A 100 25.03 -36.57 -4.42
C ALA A 100 26.24 -36.04 -5.21
N ILE A 101 26.05 -35.69 -6.48
CA ILE A 101 27.11 -35.06 -7.31
C ILE A 101 27.59 -33.76 -6.66
N VAL A 102 26.68 -32.87 -6.25
CA VAL A 102 27.05 -31.61 -5.59
C VAL A 102 27.78 -31.87 -4.26
N ALA A 103 27.35 -32.87 -3.49
CA ALA A 103 28.00 -33.26 -2.25
C ALA A 103 29.44 -33.79 -2.49
N GLN A 104 29.64 -34.60 -3.52
CA GLN A 104 30.96 -35.11 -3.92
C GLN A 104 31.89 -33.97 -4.36
N LEU A 105 31.40 -33.04 -5.19
CA LEU A 105 32.16 -31.86 -5.59
C LEU A 105 32.56 -31.02 -4.38
N ASN A 106 31.65 -30.79 -3.43
CA ASN A 106 31.99 -30.10 -2.17
C ASN A 106 33.06 -30.84 -1.36
N LYS A 107 33.05 -32.18 -1.34
CA LYS A 107 34.10 -32.99 -0.70
C LYS A 107 35.44 -32.79 -1.39
N MET A 108 35.49 -32.81 -2.72
CA MET A 108 36.71 -32.55 -3.50
C MET A 108 37.24 -31.13 -3.28
N MET A 109 36.35 -30.12 -3.30
CA MET A 109 36.71 -28.73 -3.01
C MET A 109 37.24 -28.53 -1.58
N LYS A 110 36.78 -29.36 -0.63
CA LYS A 110 37.31 -29.37 0.73
C LYS A 110 38.72 -29.94 0.77
N LEU A 111 38.96 -31.04 0.06
CA LEU A 111 40.28 -31.67 -0.03
C LEU A 111 41.31 -30.77 -0.74
N SER A 112 40.89 -29.97 -1.72
CA SER A 112 41.76 -29.01 -2.41
C SER A 112 41.88 -27.65 -1.71
N GLU A 113 41.41 -27.54 -0.47
CA GLU A 113 41.44 -26.29 0.32
C GLU A 113 40.82 -25.08 -0.39
N SER A 114 39.87 -25.32 -1.30
CA SER A 114 39.22 -24.24 -2.03
C SER A 114 38.55 -23.25 -1.09
N LYS A 115 38.69 -21.95 -1.37
CA LYS A 115 37.99 -20.86 -0.66
C LYS A 115 36.47 -20.92 -0.81
N TYR A 116 35.97 -21.62 -1.84
CA TYR A 116 34.56 -21.63 -2.20
C TYR A 116 33.89 -22.98 -1.93
N ARG A 117 32.57 -22.96 -1.74
CA ARG A 117 31.71 -24.14 -1.64
C ARG A 117 30.46 -23.98 -2.51
N LEU A 118 29.91 -25.09 -2.95
CA LEU A 118 28.67 -25.17 -3.69
C LEU A 118 27.49 -25.22 -2.71
N ILE A 119 26.46 -24.44 -2.98
CA ILE A 119 25.23 -24.41 -2.20
C ILE A 119 24.04 -24.66 -3.10
N ILE A 120 23.18 -25.57 -2.66
CA ILE A 120 21.91 -25.86 -3.31
C ILE A 120 20.85 -24.90 -2.78
N LYS A 121 20.13 -24.22 -3.68
CA LYS A 121 18.84 -23.58 -3.36
C LYS A 121 17.73 -24.28 -4.10
N TYR A 122 16.77 -24.81 -3.36
CA TYR A 122 15.59 -25.48 -3.89
C TYR A 122 14.62 -24.48 -4.50
N ARG A 123 14.04 -24.85 -5.65
CA ARG A 123 13.19 -24.01 -6.50
C ARG A 123 12.03 -24.83 -7.04
N LYS A 124 10.96 -24.14 -7.45
CA LYS A 124 9.76 -24.71 -8.05
C LYS A 124 9.11 -25.77 -7.14
N PRO A 125 8.14 -25.39 -6.28
CA PRO A 125 7.43 -26.37 -5.47
C PRO A 125 6.66 -27.36 -6.36
N LYS A 126 6.41 -28.56 -5.84
CA LYS A 126 5.48 -29.54 -6.41
C LYS A 126 4.05 -28.98 -6.39
N ASP A 127 3.22 -29.49 -7.29
CA ASP A 127 1.82 -29.09 -7.37
C ASP A 127 1.11 -29.35 -6.02
N GLY A 128 0.30 -28.40 -5.57
CA GLY A 128 -0.35 -28.42 -4.25
C GLY A 128 0.44 -27.74 -3.12
N TYR A 129 1.71 -27.37 -3.33
CA TYR A 129 2.54 -26.66 -2.35
C TYR A 129 2.69 -25.18 -2.74
N SER A 130 1.61 -24.39 -2.62
CA SER A 130 1.49 -23.04 -3.20
C SER A 130 2.00 -21.88 -2.33
N ASN A 131 2.42 -22.09 -1.09
CA ASN A 131 2.63 -20.99 -0.14
C ASN A 131 4.03 -20.38 -0.10
N TYR A 132 4.89 -20.66 -1.08
CA TYR A 132 6.21 -20.03 -1.14
C TYR A 132 6.14 -18.73 -1.94
N GLN A 133 5.85 -17.62 -1.23
CA GLN A 133 5.96 -16.25 -1.75
C GLN A 133 7.33 -15.99 -2.41
N PHE A 134 7.39 -15.05 -3.34
CA PHE A 134 8.63 -14.61 -4.00
C PHE A 134 9.77 -14.44 -2.98
N ASN A 135 10.83 -15.26 -3.10
CA ASN A 135 12.00 -15.40 -2.21
C ASN A 135 11.92 -16.41 -1.05
N SER A 136 10.80 -17.09 -0.84
CA SER A 136 10.71 -18.14 0.17
C SER A 136 11.48 -19.40 -0.28
N HIS A 137 12.19 -20.01 0.65
CA HIS A 137 12.99 -21.20 0.40
C HIS A 137 12.05 -22.41 0.34
N VAL A 138 11.98 -23.10 -0.79
CA VAL A 138 11.23 -24.36 -0.91
C VAL A 138 11.97 -25.42 -0.09
N ARG A 139 11.26 -26.27 0.66
CA ARG A 139 11.88 -27.40 1.34
C ARG A 139 12.45 -28.39 0.34
N GLN A 140 13.45 -29.17 0.75
CA GLN A 140 14.08 -30.16 -0.12
C GLN A 140 13.07 -31.19 -0.61
N GLU A 141 12.19 -31.70 0.25
CA GLU A 141 11.17 -32.69 -0.12
C GLU A 141 10.11 -32.16 -1.09
N ASP A 142 9.82 -30.85 -1.03
CA ASP A 142 8.72 -30.23 -1.77
C ASP A 142 9.17 -29.65 -3.12
N ALA A 143 10.47 -29.60 -3.39
CA ALA A 143 11.01 -28.98 -4.59
C ALA A 143 11.12 -29.96 -5.76
N LEU A 144 10.74 -29.49 -6.96
CA LEU A 144 10.98 -30.18 -8.21
C LEU A 144 12.40 -29.93 -8.74
N LEU A 145 12.93 -28.73 -8.50
CA LEU A 145 14.20 -28.29 -9.06
C LEU A 145 15.11 -27.70 -7.98
N PHE A 146 16.38 -27.54 -8.31
CA PHE A 146 17.28 -26.71 -7.54
C PHE A 146 18.26 -25.95 -8.43
N SER A 147 19.00 -25.02 -7.84
CA SER A 147 20.07 -24.28 -8.50
C SER A 147 21.30 -24.26 -7.60
N VAL A 148 22.48 -24.30 -8.20
CA VAL A 148 23.77 -24.38 -7.49
C VAL A 148 24.42 -23.01 -7.48
N TYR A 149 24.86 -22.55 -6.32
CA TYR A 149 25.49 -21.25 -6.10
C TYR A 149 26.90 -21.46 -5.56
N LEU A 150 27.80 -20.54 -5.88
CA LEU A 150 29.11 -20.49 -5.25
C LEU A 150 29.04 -19.58 -4.01
N ARG A 151 29.44 -20.08 -2.84
CA ARG A 151 29.59 -19.29 -1.62
C ARG A 151 31.06 -19.29 -1.17
N ASN A 152 31.53 -18.12 -0.77
CA ASN A 152 32.87 -17.95 -0.20
C ASN A 152 32.84 -18.29 1.31
N LYS A 153 33.73 -19.17 1.77
CA LYS A 153 33.85 -19.62 3.17
C LYS A 153 34.22 -18.49 4.15
N VAL A 154 34.82 -17.39 3.67
CA VAL A 154 35.26 -16.26 4.53
C VAL A 154 34.09 -15.59 5.27
N TYR A 155 32.84 -15.77 4.83
CA TYR A 155 31.65 -15.21 5.48
C TYR A 155 30.96 -16.17 6.47
N GLU A 156 31.66 -17.20 6.96
CA GLU A 156 31.15 -18.15 7.97
C GLU A 156 31.65 -17.89 9.41
N ASN A 157 32.23 -16.71 9.68
CA ASN A 157 32.51 -16.24 11.04
C ASN A 157 31.36 -15.40 11.58
#